data_AF-K9VGP8-F1
#
_entry.id   AF-K9VGP8-F1
#
_cell.length_a   1.000
_cell.length_b   1.000
_cell.length_c   1.000
_cell.angle_alpha   90.00
_cell.angle_beta   90.00
_cell.angle_gamma   90.00
#
_symmetry.space_group_name_H-M   'P 1'
#
loop_
_entity.id
_entity.type
_entity.pdbx_description
1 polymer ?
#
loop_
_entity_poly.entity_id
_entity_poly.type
_entity_poly.pdbx_seq_one_letter_code
_entity_poly.pdbx_strand_id
1 'polypeptide(L)'
;MDIQLINIGFGNIVSGNRVIAIVSPESAPIKRIITDARERGQLVDATYGRRTRAVIITDSSHVILSAIQPETVANRFAIGKDSQGRDD
;
A
#
# COMPACT_ATOMS: atom_id res chain seq x y z
N MET A 1 10.60 -3.02 17.79
CA MET A 1 9.28 -3.14 17.13
C MET A 1 9.49 -4.00 15.91
N ASP A 2 8.86 -5.16 15.87
CA ASP A 2 8.96 -6.05 14.72
C ASP A 2 8.31 -5.41 13.49
N ILE A 3 8.91 -5.63 12.32
CA ILE A 3 8.40 -5.10 11.06
C ILE A 3 7.18 -5.92 10.66
N GLN A 4 6.00 -5.32 10.73
CA GLN A 4 4.78 -5.94 10.21
C GLN A 4 4.84 -5.93 8.68
N LEU A 5 4.84 -7.10 8.06
CA LEU A 5 4.83 -7.27 6.60
C LEU A 5 3.42 -7.55 6.10
N ILE A 6 2.92 -6.74 5.17
CA ILE A 6 1.57 -6.90 4.61
C ILE A 6 1.63 -7.21 3.12
N ASN A 7 0.98 -8.32 2.73
CA ASN A 7 0.79 -8.66 1.33
C ASN A 7 -0.19 -7.69 0.65
N ILE A 8 0.23 -7.08 -0.46
CA ILE A 8 -0.57 -6.13 -1.25
C ILE A 8 -0.95 -6.69 -2.64
N GLY A 9 -0.85 -8.02 -2.81
CA GLY A 9 -1.24 -8.76 -4.01
C GLY A 9 -0.05 -9.29 -4.81
N PHE A 10 -0.26 -10.42 -5.50
CA PHE A 10 0.70 -11.02 -6.44
C PHE A 10 2.11 -11.25 -5.87
N GLY A 11 2.21 -11.56 -4.57
CA GLY A 11 3.50 -11.75 -3.89
C GLY A 11 4.21 -10.46 -3.50
N ASN A 12 3.64 -9.28 -3.79
CA ASN A 12 4.17 -8.01 -3.32
C ASN A 12 3.84 -7.81 -1.84
N ILE A 13 4.83 -7.32 -1.09
CA ILE A 13 4.76 -7.13 0.36
C ILE A 13 5.27 -5.73 0.69
N VAL A 14 4.61 -5.05 1.63
CA VAL A 14 5.03 -3.74 2.13
C VAL A 14 5.22 -3.77 3.64
N SER A 15 6.07 -2.88 4.14
CA SER A 15 6.18 -2.63 5.58
C SER A 15 4.94 -1.90 6.08
N GLY A 16 4.07 -2.60 6.79
CA GLY A 16 2.82 -2.08 7.31
C GLY A 16 2.99 -0.87 8.22
N ASN A 17 4.04 -0.89 9.06
CA ASN A 17 4.37 0.20 9.99
C ASN A 17 4.69 1.55 9.30
N ARG A 18 4.95 1.53 7.99
CA ARG A 18 5.35 2.73 7.22
C ARG A 18 4.26 3.22 6.29
N VAL A 19 3.11 2.55 6.25
CA VAL A 19 1.96 2.97 5.43
C VAL A 19 1.17 4.02 6.21
N ILE A 20 0.98 5.19 5.59
CA ILE A 20 0.18 6.29 6.13
C ILE A 20 -1.26 6.19 5.64
N ALA A 21 -1.46 5.82 4.37
CA ALA A 21 -2.80 5.77 3.78
C ALA A 21 -2.89 4.73 2.66
N ILE A 22 -4.10 4.20 2.48
CA ILE A 22 -4.49 3.37 1.34
C ILE A 22 -5.72 4.04 0.73
N VAL A 23 -5.61 4.46 -0.53
CA VAL A 23 -6.65 5.23 -1.22
C VAL A 23 -6.94 4.68 -2.61
N SER A 24 -8.12 5.02 -3.15
CA SER A 24 -8.53 4.67 -4.50
C SER A 24 -7.91 5.62 -5.54
N PRO A 25 -7.48 5.14 -6.73
CA PRO A 25 -6.84 5.95 -7.77
C PRO A 25 -7.80 6.84 -8.58
N GLU A 26 -9.09 6.88 -8.24
CA GLU A 26 -10.12 7.43 -9.12
C GLU A 26 -10.14 8.97 -9.16
N SER A 27 -9.72 9.65 -8.09
CA SER A 27 -9.79 11.12 -8.00
C SER A 27 -8.59 11.82 -8.66
N ALA A 28 -8.84 13.01 -9.22
CA ALA A 28 -7.79 13.82 -9.87
C ALA A 28 -6.60 14.14 -8.94
N PRO A 29 -6.78 14.49 -7.64
CA PRO A 29 -5.67 14.69 -6.72
C PRO A 29 -4.79 13.45 -6.54
N ILE A 30 -5.37 12.26 -6.44
CA ILE A 30 -4.60 11.02 -6.30
C ILE A 30 -3.82 10.70 -7.58
N LYS A 31 -4.42 10.93 -8.75
CA LYS A 31 -3.71 10.79 -10.04
C LYS A 31 -2.49 11.71 -10.11
N ARG A 32 -2.58 12.94 -9.61
CA ARG A 32 -1.42 13.85 -9.52
C ARG A 32 -0.33 13.30 -8.60
N ILE A 33 -0.69 12.82 -7.41
CA ILE A 33 0.27 12.20 -6.48
C ILE A 33 1.04 11.03 -7.14
N ILE A 34 0.35 10.20 -7.93
CA ILE A 34 0.99 9.10 -8.67
C ILE A 34 1.97 9.64 -9.71
N THR A 35 1.58 10.65 -10.49
CA THR A 35 2.45 11.28 -11.49
C THR A 35 3.67 11.92 -10.83
N ASP A 36 3.47 12.71 -9.77
CA ASP A 36 4.57 13.38 -9.06
C ASP A 36 5.55 12.36 -8.47
N ALA A 37 5.06 11.25 -7.91
CA ALA A 37 5.91 10.19 -7.41
C ALA A 37 6.71 9.50 -8.52
N ARG A 38 6.12 9.35 -9.71
CA ARG A 38 6.82 8.80 -10.89
C ARG A 38 7.95 9.72 -11.32
N GLU A 39 7.68 11.01 -11.43
CA GLU A 39 8.66 12.03 -11.82
C GLU A 39 9.83 12.11 -10.84
N ARG A 40 9.56 11.94 -9.54
CA ARG A 40 10.59 11.90 -8.48
C ARG A 40 11.31 10.55 -8.35
N GLY A 41 10.96 9.54 -9.14
CA GLY A 41 11.52 8.18 -9.01
C GLY A 41 11.10 7.44 -7.73
N GLN A 42 10.00 7.84 -7.10
CA GLN A 42 9.46 7.28 -5.85
C GLN A 42 8.23 6.38 -6.06
N LEU A 43 7.81 6.18 -7.31
CA LEU A 43 6.69 5.31 -7.64
C LEU A 43 7.15 3.85 -7.72
N VAL A 44 6.51 2.98 -6.96
CA VAL A 44 6.66 1.53 -7.06
C VAL A 44 5.40 0.95 -7.70
N ASP A 45 5.53 0.39 -8.90
CA ASP A 45 4.42 -0.27 -9.59
C ASP A 45 4.35 -1.77 -9.22
N ALA A 46 3.44 -2.11 -8.32
CA ALA A 46 3.18 -3.48 -7.87
C ALA A 46 1.87 -4.06 -8.50
N THR A 47 1.45 -3.53 -9.65
CA THR A 47 0.21 -3.97 -10.32
C THR A 47 0.38 -5.19 -11.23
N TYR A 48 1.62 -5.51 -11.63
CA TYR A 48 1.92 -6.53 -12.65
C TYR A 48 1.17 -6.27 -13.97
N GLY A 49 1.08 -5.00 -14.40
CA GLY A 49 0.40 -4.60 -15.64
C GLY A 49 -1.13 -4.67 -15.59
N ARG A 50 -1.71 -4.95 -14.41
CA ARG A 50 -3.16 -4.92 -14.20
C ARG A 50 -3.62 -3.51 -13.88
N ARG A 51 -4.94 -3.28 -13.94
CA ARG A 51 -5.54 -2.02 -13.51
C ARG A 51 -5.16 -1.71 -12.06
N THR A 52 -4.63 -0.52 -11.82
CA THR A 52 -4.46 0.03 -10.47
C THR A 52 -5.82 0.12 -9.78
N ARG A 53 -5.93 -0.52 -8.61
CA ARG A 53 -7.14 -0.49 -7.78
C ARG A 53 -6.91 0.22 -6.46
N ALA A 54 -5.67 0.22 -5.97
CA ALA A 54 -5.29 0.93 -4.75
C ALA A 54 -3.96 1.66 -4.94
N VAL A 55 -3.81 2.72 -4.17
CA VAL A 55 -2.61 3.55 -4.05
C VAL A 55 -2.25 3.58 -2.57
N ILE A 56 -1.05 3.13 -2.25
CA ILE A 56 -0.52 3.05 -0.90
C ILE A 56 0.51 4.18 -0.74
N ILE A 57 0.31 5.03 0.25
CA ILE A 57 1.18 6.16 0.56
C ILE A 57 2.00 5.81 1.80
N THR A 58 3.30 5.99 1.71
CA THR A 58 4.23 5.71 2.81
C THR A 58 4.82 6.99 3.41
N ASP A 59 5.34 6.89 4.63
CA ASP A 59 6.07 7.98 5.32
C ASP A 59 7.33 8.44 4.59
N SER A 60 7.90 7.59 3.74
CA SER A 60 9.09 7.85 2.94
C SER A 60 8.78 8.59 1.63
N SER A 61 7.54 9.05 1.44
CA SER A 61 7.03 9.63 0.18
C SER A 61 6.99 8.66 -1.01
N HIS A 62 7.33 7.38 -0.84
CA HIS A 62 7.06 6.37 -1.84
C HIS A 62 5.56 6.15 -1.98
N VAL A 63 5.13 6.05 -3.24
CA VAL A 63 3.76 5.74 -3.63
C VAL A 63 3.78 4.37 -4.28
N ILE A 64 2.98 3.43 -3.78
CA ILE A 64 2.97 2.05 -4.23
C ILE A 64 1.61 1.76 -4.86
N LEU A 65 1.61 1.32 -6.12
CA LEU A 65 0.39 0.95 -6.85
C LEU A 65 0.07 -0.52 -6.62
N SER A 66 -1.18 -0.84 -6.33
CA SER A 66 -1.63 -2.22 -6.21
C SER A 66 -2.85 -2.48 -7.08
N ALA A 67 -2.92 -3.70 -7.62
CA ALA A 67 -4.07 -4.22 -8.35
C ALA A 67 -5.12 -4.86 -7.42
N ILE A 68 -4.93 -4.81 -6.10
CA ILE A 68 -5.89 -5.26 -5.09
C ILE A 68 -6.71 -4.07 -4.58
N GLN A 69 -7.96 -4.32 -4.20
CA GLN A 69 -8.87 -3.30 -3.71
C GLN A 69 -8.41 -2.71 -2.37
N PRO A 70 -8.56 -1.39 -2.14
CA PRO A 70 -8.16 -0.73 -0.90
C PRO A 70 -8.68 -1.43 0.36
N GLU A 71 -9.93 -1.87 0.35
CA GLU A 71 -10.61 -2.55 1.46
C GLU A 71 -9.96 -3.91 1.76
N THR A 72 -9.59 -4.66 0.72
CA THR A 72 -8.90 -5.94 0.88
C THR A 72 -7.50 -5.74 1.44
N VAL A 73 -6.80 -4.67 1.04
CA VAL A 73 -5.51 -4.34 1.63
C VAL A 73 -5.69 -3.94 3.10
N ALA A 74 -6.61 -3.03 3.40
CA ALA A 74 -6.89 -2.55 4.76
C ALA A 74 -7.25 -3.69 5.73
N ASN A 75 -8.06 -4.67 5.30
CA ASN A 75 -8.40 -5.83 6.13
C ASN A 75 -7.17 -6.64 6.54
N ARG A 76 -6.15 -6.74 5.68
CA ARG A 76 -4.89 -7.44 6.01
C ARG A 76 -4.07 -6.67 7.04
N PHE A 77 -4.13 -5.34 7.03
CA PHE A 77 -3.50 -4.50 8.06
C PHE A 77 -4.19 -4.65 9.42
N ALA A 78 -5.53 -4.77 9.43
CA ALA A 78 -6.30 -4.96 10.66
C ALA A 78 -5.97 -6.32 11.31
N ILE A 79 -5.97 -7.41 10.54
CA ILE A 79 -5.72 -8.77 11.06
C ILE A 79 -4.32 -8.91 11.66
N GLY A 80 -3.31 -8.26 11.07
CA GLY A 80 -1.93 -8.36 11.58
C GLY A 80 -1.71 -7.66 12.93
N LYS A 81 -2.61 -6.79 13.38
CA LYS A 81 -2.57 -6.19 14.73
C LYS A 81 -3.09 -7.14 15.80
N ASP A 82 -4.08 -7.98 15.48
CA ASP A 82 -4.71 -8.89 16.45
C ASP A 82 -3.84 -10.13 16.74
N SER A 83 -2.93 -10.47 15.82
CA SER A 83 -1.99 -11.59 16.00
C SER A 83 -0.81 -11.31 16.93
N GLN A 84 -0.56 -10.05 17.32
CA GLN A 84 0.50 -9.69 18.28
C GLN A 84 0.02 -9.63 19.75
N GLY A 85 -1.22 -10.03 20.04
CA GLY A 85 -1.81 -10.00 21.41
C GLY A 85 -2.16 -11.37 21.99
N ARG A 86 -1.54 -12.46 21.53
CA ARG A 86 -1.85 -13.84 21.98
C ARG A 86 -0.63 -14.67 22.37
N ASP A 87 0.46 -14.02 22.76
CA ASP A 87 1.59 -14.68 23.40
C ASP A 87 1.71 -14.16 24.84
N ASP A 88 0.78 -14.59 25.71
CA ASP A 88 0.91 -14.64 27.17
C ASP A 88 0.58 -16.07 27.64
#